data_AF-A0A0F7FVZ4-F1
#
_entry.id   AF-A0A0F7FVZ4-F1
#
_cell.length_a   1.000
_cell.length_b   1.000
_cell.length_c   1.000
_cell.angle_alpha   90.00
_cell.angle_beta   90.00
_cell.angle_gamma   90.00
#
_symmetry.space_group_name_H-M   'P 1'
#
loop_
_entity.id
_entity.type
_entity.pdbx_description
1 polymer ?
#
loop_
_entity_poly.entity_id
_entity_poly.type
_entity_poly.pdbx_seq_one_letter_code
_entity_poly.pdbx_strand_id
1 'polypeptide(L)'
;MSQPWQQPQQPGGYGQQPPPNQPPPGGGYGQPQQPPQPGYGYPQQPPAGGPGAYGQPQQQPYGGAPQGGFPPPPPPAAGGGNKVLLAILAALGIGIVLFIAYGYIVAQLFDEESGEYPQFTYAAVVIGALIGLPIGKLVPRNWGLYAAGAAIALVSMFLGELFALSAIFADQADSISASEAAMYGIEQKSAFGYLFGDFGDIFDAWKEAAEAINWIFVFVAPLAALGVAYRVGQSQNS
;
A
#
# COMPACT_ATOMS: atom_id res chain seq x y z
N MET A 1 63.44 4.48 22.50
CA MET A 1 63.50 3.45 21.46
C MET A 1 62.42 3.77 20.45
N SER A 2 62.83 4.37 19.34
CA SER A 2 61.98 4.81 18.23
C SER A 2 62.34 3.92 17.05
N GLN A 3 61.37 3.24 16.45
CA GLN A 3 61.53 2.73 15.08
C GLN A 3 60.34 3.15 14.22
N PRO A 4 60.57 3.60 12.96
CA PRO A 4 59.56 4.20 12.08
C PRO A 4 59.07 3.25 10.97
N TRP A 5 57.93 3.61 10.38
CA TRP A 5 57.43 3.37 9.01
C TRP A 5 57.80 2.10 8.23
N GLN A 6 56.78 1.43 7.67
CA GLN A 6 56.84 0.87 6.30
C GLN A 6 55.51 1.05 5.55
N GLN A 7 55.64 1.45 4.29
CA GLN A 7 54.60 1.70 3.28
C GLN A 7 54.91 0.78 2.09
N PRO A 8 53.93 0.09 1.46
CA PRO A 8 54.16 -0.55 0.16
C PRO A 8 53.63 0.26 -1.03
N GLN A 9 54.37 0.15 -2.14
CA GLN A 9 54.36 0.95 -3.36
C GLN A 9 53.28 0.56 -4.38
N GLN A 10 52.95 1.52 -5.26
CA GLN A 10 52.21 1.33 -6.53
C GLN A 10 53.11 0.77 -7.65
N PRO A 11 52.51 0.15 -8.68
CA PRO A 11 53.00 0.25 -10.06
C PRO A 11 51.98 0.91 -11.03
N GLY A 12 52.45 1.84 -11.87
CA GLY A 12 51.69 2.53 -12.95
C GLY A 12 51.42 1.68 -14.20
N GLY A 13 50.76 2.15 -15.27
CA GLY A 13 50.27 3.48 -15.62
C GLY A 13 49.47 3.49 -16.94
N TYR A 14 49.37 4.70 -17.52
CA TYR A 14 49.00 5.10 -18.90
C TYR A 14 47.54 4.94 -19.39
N GLY A 15 46.87 6.09 -19.68
CA GLY A 15 45.90 6.14 -20.80
C GLY A 15 44.68 7.04 -20.67
N GLN A 16 44.88 8.35 -20.85
CA GLN A 16 44.02 9.34 -21.54
C GLN A 16 42.57 9.64 -21.07
N GLN A 17 42.37 10.91 -20.72
CA GLN A 17 41.13 11.63 -20.49
C GLN A 17 40.94 12.61 -21.67
N PRO A 18 39.80 12.62 -22.40
CA PRO A 18 39.60 13.60 -23.48
C PRO A 18 39.19 14.99 -22.94
N PRO A 19 39.64 16.08 -23.59
CA PRO A 19 39.46 17.46 -23.10
C PRO A 19 38.07 18.07 -23.41
N PRO A 20 37.67 19.15 -22.71
CA PRO A 20 36.41 19.86 -22.92
C PRO A 20 36.49 20.81 -24.13
N ASN A 21 35.54 20.68 -25.05
CA ASN A 21 35.49 21.44 -26.30
C ASN A 21 34.93 22.85 -26.06
N GLN A 22 35.75 23.88 -26.30
CA GLN A 22 35.38 25.30 -26.33
C GLN A 22 34.83 25.69 -27.71
N PRO A 23 33.94 26.69 -27.81
CA PRO A 23 33.40 27.17 -29.09
C PRO A 23 34.32 28.19 -29.79
N PRO A 24 34.43 28.19 -31.12
CA PRO A 24 35.18 29.22 -31.87
C PRO A 24 34.30 30.44 -32.26
N PRO A 25 34.90 31.65 -32.33
CA PRO A 25 34.20 32.88 -32.73
C PRO A 25 34.29 33.20 -34.24
N GLY A 26 33.15 33.62 -34.82
CA GLY A 26 33.05 34.72 -35.79
C GLY A 26 33.42 34.53 -37.27
N GLY A 27 32.39 34.45 -38.13
CA GLY A 27 32.23 35.35 -39.29
C GLY A 27 32.56 34.85 -40.72
N GLY A 28 31.53 34.70 -41.56
CA GLY A 28 31.54 35.24 -42.94
C GLY A 28 31.46 34.27 -44.15
N TYR A 29 30.36 34.41 -44.91
CA TYR A 29 30.18 34.25 -46.37
C TYR A 29 30.06 32.84 -47.00
N GLY A 30 28.88 32.51 -47.57
CA GLY A 30 28.73 31.56 -48.70
C GLY A 30 27.60 30.52 -48.63
N GLN A 31 26.50 30.75 -49.36
CA GLN A 31 25.36 29.87 -49.72
C GLN A 31 25.73 28.61 -50.56
N PRO A 32 24.79 27.72 -51.01
CA PRO A 32 23.39 27.45 -50.62
C PRO A 32 23.01 25.94 -50.42
N GLN A 33 21.82 25.74 -49.87
CA GLN A 33 20.96 24.54 -49.84
C GLN A 33 20.91 23.69 -51.15
N GLN A 34 20.88 22.36 -51.00
CA GLN A 34 20.34 21.44 -52.03
C GLN A 34 19.31 20.45 -51.42
N PRO A 35 18.26 20.04 -52.18
CA PRO A 35 17.06 19.37 -51.67
C PRO A 35 17.09 17.83 -51.76
N PRO A 36 16.22 17.11 -51.02
CA PRO A 36 16.17 15.65 -51.00
C PRO A 36 15.50 15.05 -52.26
N GLN A 37 16.06 13.94 -52.77
CA GLN A 37 15.46 13.15 -53.86
C GLN A 37 14.50 12.05 -53.34
N PRO A 38 13.41 11.74 -54.08
CA PRO A 38 12.41 10.73 -53.73
C PRO A 38 12.67 9.37 -54.39
N GLY A 39 12.57 8.27 -53.62
CA GLY A 39 12.68 6.89 -54.11
C GLY A 39 11.39 6.09 -53.93
N TYR A 40 10.83 5.63 -55.06
CA TYR A 40 9.57 4.90 -55.22
C TYR A 40 9.68 3.37 -54.97
N GLY A 41 8.63 2.80 -54.38
CA GLY A 41 8.03 1.51 -54.80
C GLY A 41 8.41 0.24 -54.02
N TYR A 42 7.45 -0.36 -53.31
CA TYR A 42 6.81 -1.67 -53.61
C TYR A 42 5.81 -2.03 -52.49
N PRO A 43 4.57 -2.46 -52.80
CA PRO A 43 3.60 -2.89 -51.79
C PRO A 43 3.86 -4.34 -51.35
N GLN A 44 4.03 -4.57 -50.04
CA GLN A 44 4.11 -5.92 -49.49
C GLN A 44 2.68 -6.46 -49.26
N GLN A 45 2.34 -7.54 -49.97
CA GLN A 45 1.06 -8.24 -49.88
C GLN A 45 0.81 -8.82 -48.48
N PRO A 46 -0.45 -8.87 -48.01
CA PRO A 46 -0.85 -9.72 -46.89
C PRO A 46 -1.02 -11.18 -47.36
N PRO A 47 -0.51 -12.19 -46.65
CA PRO A 47 -0.91 -13.57 -46.90
C PRO A 47 -2.34 -13.81 -46.39
N ALA A 48 -3.24 -14.09 -47.32
CA ALA A 48 -4.56 -14.66 -47.04
C ALA A 48 -4.42 -16.12 -46.57
N GLY A 49 -5.36 -16.55 -45.71
CA GLY A 49 -5.25 -17.73 -44.86
C GLY A 49 -5.31 -19.11 -45.53
N GLY A 50 -4.96 -20.11 -44.71
CA GLY A 50 -5.17 -21.54 -44.94
C GLY A 50 -4.95 -22.33 -43.63
N PRO A 51 -5.85 -23.24 -43.22
CA PRO A 51 -5.76 -23.98 -41.97
C PRO A 51 -4.86 -25.23 -42.11
N GLY A 52 -3.89 -25.36 -41.21
CA GLY A 52 -3.13 -26.59 -41.00
C GLY A 52 -1.83 -26.69 -41.80
N ALA A 53 -0.71 -26.34 -41.18
CA ALA A 53 0.61 -26.87 -41.54
C ALA A 53 1.54 -26.76 -40.32
N TYR A 54 2.01 -27.92 -39.85
CA TYR A 54 2.97 -28.08 -38.78
C TYR A 54 4.27 -27.33 -39.13
N GLY A 55 4.60 -26.30 -38.36
CA GLY A 55 5.81 -25.49 -38.53
C GLY A 55 7.06 -26.31 -38.22
N GLN A 56 7.92 -26.44 -39.23
CA GLN A 56 9.26 -27.01 -39.15
C GLN A 56 10.15 -26.23 -38.16
N PRO A 57 11.13 -26.89 -37.51
CA PRO A 57 12.15 -26.18 -36.75
C PRO A 57 13.04 -25.37 -37.69
N GLN A 58 12.98 -24.06 -37.52
CA GLN A 58 13.80 -23.09 -38.24
C GLN A 58 15.27 -23.28 -37.83
N GLN A 59 16.09 -23.70 -38.80
CA GLN A 59 17.54 -23.85 -38.64
C GLN A 59 18.17 -22.54 -38.19
N GLN A 60 18.87 -22.57 -37.05
CA GLN A 60 19.74 -21.49 -36.61
C GLN A 60 21.02 -21.46 -37.47
N PRO A 61 21.39 -20.33 -38.08
CA PRO A 61 22.68 -20.17 -38.73
C PRO A 61 23.82 -20.18 -37.70
N TYR A 62 24.68 -21.19 -37.80
CA TYR A 62 25.91 -21.32 -37.02
C TYR A 62 26.96 -20.35 -37.56
N GLY A 63 27.41 -19.39 -36.75
CA GLY A 63 28.55 -18.52 -37.05
C GLY A 63 28.21 -17.03 -37.11
N GLY A 64 28.01 -16.41 -35.94
CA GLY A 64 28.01 -14.96 -35.77
C GLY A 64 28.61 -14.62 -34.42
N ALA A 65 29.69 -13.83 -34.40
CA ALA A 65 30.33 -13.35 -33.17
C ALA A 65 29.29 -12.67 -32.25
N PRO A 66 29.40 -12.77 -30.91
CA PRO A 66 28.43 -12.17 -30.00
C PRO A 66 28.54 -10.64 -30.07
N GLN A 67 27.74 -10.06 -30.94
CA GLN A 67 27.52 -8.63 -31.01
C GLN A 67 26.92 -8.21 -29.68
N GLY A 68 27.69 -7.46 -28.89
CA GLY A 68 27.30 -6.93 -27.59
C GLY A 68 26.04 -6.08 -27.69
N GLY A 69 24.89 -6.73 -27.55
CA GLY A 69 23.61 -6.09 -27.38
C GLY A 69 23.37 -5.86 -25.90
N PHE A 70 23.06 -4.61 -25.54
CA PHE A 70 22.51 -4.30 -24.23
C PHE A 70 21.27 -5.19 -24.00
N PRO A 71 21.10 -5.83 -22.82
CA PRO A 71 19.93 -6.64 -22.57
C PRO A 71 18.67 -5.80 -22.80
N PRO A 72 17.62 -6.36 -23.44
CA PRO A 72 16.39 -5.62 -23.64
C PRO A 72 15.89 -5.09 -22.29
N PRO A 73 15.39 -3.84 -22.23
CA PRO A 73 14.85 -3.31 -20.99
C PRO A 73 13.76 -4.27 -20.49
N PRO A 74 13.71 -4.53 -19.16
CA PRO A 74 12.70 -5.41 -18.61
C PRO A 74 11.32 -4.91 -19.05
N PRO A 75 10.40 -5.82 -19.44
CA PRO A 75 9.07 -5.41 -19.86
C PRO A 75 8.42 -4.55 -18.77
N PRO A 76 7.70 -3.48 -19.13
CA PRO A 76 6.90 -2.73 -18.18
C PRO A 76 6.00 -3.71 -17.41
N ALA A 77 5.92 -3.58 -16.09
CA ALA A 77 5.08 -4.42 -15.27
C ALA A 77 3.61 -4.27 -15.71
N ALA A 78 3.18 -5.16 -16.61
CA ALA A 78 1.83 -5.15 -17.15
C ALA A 78 0.86 -5.59 -16.04
N GLY A 79 -0.06 -4.71 -15.64
CA GLY A 79 -1.25 -5.11 -14.85
C GLY A 79 -1.37 -4.62 -13.41
N GLY A 80 -0.77 -3.48 -13.03
CA GLY A 80 -0.85 -2.96 -11.65
C GLY A 80 -2.23 -2.46 -11.19
N GLY A 81 -3.04 -1.86 -12.09
CA GLY A 81 -4.27 -1.13 -11.71
C GLY A 81 -5.32 -1.98 -10.97
N ASN A 82 -5.64 -3.18 -11.49
CA ASN A 82 -6.65 -4.04 -10.87
C ASN A 82 -6.22 -4.56 -9.50
N LYS A 83 -4.91 -4.76 -9.28
CA LYS A 83 -4.37 -5.23 -7.99
C LYS A 83 -4.44 -4.15 -6.92
N VAL A 84 -4.24 -2.88 -7.29
CA VAL A 84 -4.38 -1.73 -6.38
C VAL A 84 -5.80 -1.63 -5.85
N LEU A 85 -6.79 -1.61 -6.75
CA LEU A 85 -8.19 -1.52 -6.34
C LEU A 85 -8.59 -2.72 -5.48
N LEU A 86 -8.20 -3.94 -5.88
CA LEU A 86 -8.47 -5.15 -5.10
C LEU A 86 -7.87 -5.09 -3.69
N ALA A 87 -6.64 -4.57 -3.55
CA ALA A 87 -5.98 -4.45 -2.26
C ALA A 87 -6.69 -3.48 -1.32
N ILE A 88 -7.11 -2.31 -1.84
CA ILE A 88 -7.85 -1.32 -1.08
C ILE A 88 -9.22 -1.89 -0.66
N LEU A 89 -9.96 -2.49 -1.59
CA LEU A 89 -11.27 -3.08 -1.30
C LEU A 89 -11.17 -4.22 -0.29
N ALA A 90 -10.15 -5.07 -0.39
CA ALA A 90 -9.91 -6.13 0.58
C ALA A 90 -9.58 -5.56 1.97
N ALA A 91 -8.71 -4.54 2.04
CA ALA A 91 -8.37 -3.87 3.30
C ALA A 91 -9.59 -3.19 3.93
N LEU A 92 -10.41 -2.49 3.14
CA LEU A 92 -11.67 -1.88 3.59
C LEU A 92 -12.67 -2.93 4.08
N GLY A 93 -12.88 -4.01 3.31
CA GLY A 93 -13.78 -5.09 3.70
C GLY A 93 -13.36 -5.75 5.01
N ILE A 94 -12.06 -6.03 5.16
CA ILE A 94 -11.50 -6.54 6.42
C ILE A 94 -11.70 -5.52 7.55
N GLY A 95 -11.39 -4.24 7.32
CA GLY A 95 -11.57 -3.17 8.29
C GLY A 95 -13.01 -3.03 8.77
N ILE A 96 -13.98 -3.13 7.85
CA ILE A 96 -15.42 -3.11 8.18
C ILE A 96 -15.79 -4.27 9.10
N VAL A 97 -15.40 -5.49 8.74
CA VAL A 97 -15.71 -6.68 9.55
C VAL A 97 -15.06 -6.58 10.93
N LEU A 98 -13.79 -6.15 10.97
CA LEU A 98 -13.03 -6.10 12.22
C LEU A 98 -13.51 -5.02 13.18
N PHE A 99 -13.94 -3.84 12.72
CA PHE A 99 -14.44 -2.82 13.64
C PHE A 99 -15.73 -3.28 14.31
N ILE A 100 -16.64 -3.92 13.56
CA ILE A 100 -17.90 -4.44 14.09
C ILE A 100 -17.61 -5.55 15.09
N ALA A 101 -16.76 -6.52 14.70
CA ALA A 101 -16.39 -7.64 15.55
C ALA A 101 -15.70 -7.18 16.84
N TYR A 102 -14.74 -6.26 16.73
CA TYR A 102 -14.07 -5.66 17.88
C TYR A 102 -15.06 -4.97 18.82
N GLY A 103 -15.96 -4.13 18.28
CA GLY A 103 -16.89 -3.39 19.13
C GLY A 103 -17.87 -4.31 19.86
N TYR A 104 -18.37 -5.38 19.24
CA TYR A 104 -19.16 -6.39 19.94
C TYR A 104 -18.36 -7.14 21.00
N ILE A 105 -17.11 -7.53 20.71
CA ILE A 105 -16.26 -8.21 21.69
C ILE A 105 -16.03 -7.32 22.91
N VAL A 106 -15.73 -6.03 22.71
CA VAL A 106 -15.53 -5.09 23.81
C VAL A 106 -16.82 -4.89 24.60
N ALA A 107 -17.96 -4.70 23.92
CA ALA A 107 -19.24 -4.52 24.59
C ALA A 107 -19.62 -5.72 25.47
N GLN A 108 -19.34 -6.94 24.99
CA GLN A 108 -19.65 -8.18 25.72
C GLN A 108 -18.67 -8.47 26.87
N LEU A 109 -17.47 -7.91 26.82
CA LEU A 109 -16.44 -8.05 27.86
C LEU A 109 -16.43 -6.85 28.82
N PHE A 110 -17.27 -5.86 28.58
CA PHE A 110 -17.47 -4.74 29.48
C PHE A 110 -18.18 -5.25 30.73
N ASP A 111 -17.59 -4.97 31.89
CA ASP A 111 -18.17 -5.30 33.18
C ASP A 111 -18.75 -4.02 33.81
N GLU A 112 -20.08 -3.98 33.89
CA GLU A 112 -20.83 -2.84 34.42
C GLU A 112 -20.56 -2.59 35.90
N GLU A 113 -20.19 -3.62 36.67
CA GLU A 113 -19.98 -3.51 38.12
C GLU A 113 -18.63 -2.87 38.47
N SER A 114 -17.60 -3.13 37.67
CA SER A 114 -16.27 -2.55 37.86
C SER A 114 -16.09 -1.23 37.11
N GLY A 115 -16.86 -1.01 36.04
CA GLY A 115 -16.68 0.12 35.12
C GLY A 115 -15.34 0.08 34.39
N GLU A 116 -14.63 -1.06 34.46
CA GLU A 116 -13.30 -1.21 33.87
C GLU A 116 -13.43 -1.51 32.37
N TYR A 117 -12.82 -0.65 31.56
CA TYR A 117 -12.71 -0.89 30.13
C TYR A 117 -11.59 -1.90 29.85
N PRO A 118 -11.88 -3.04 29.21
CA PRO A 118 -10.84 -4.01 28.90
C PRO A 118 -9.86 -3.43 27.86
N GLN A 119 -8.62 -3.18 28.28
CA GLN A 119 -7.57 -2.60 27.44
C GLN A 119 -6.99 -3.66 26.49
N PHE A 120 -7.44 -3.66 25.23
CA PHE A 120 -6.97 -4.61 24.21
C PHE A 120 -5.89 -4.06 23.30
N THR A 121 -4.74 -3.65 23.85
CA THR A 121 -3.58 -3.24 23.02
C THR A 121 -3.20 -4.33 22.01
N TYR A 122 -3.34 -5.60 22.37
CA TYR A 122 -3.10 -6.73 21.47
C TYR A 122 -4.10 -6.82 20.30
N ALA A 123 -5.37 -6.42 20.51
CA ALA A 123 -6.36 -6.41 19.43
C ALA A 123 -5.99 -5.39 18.35
N ALA A 124 -5.51 -4.19 18.74
CA ALA A 124 -5.05 -3.19 17.79
C ALA A 124 -3.94 -3.72 16.88
N VAL A 125 -2.97 -4.48 17.43
CA VAL A 125 -1.90 -5.12 16.64
C VAL A 125 -2.47 -6.12 15.64
N VAL A 126 -3.38 -6.98 16.08
CA VAL A 126 -4.01 -8.00 15.22
C VAL A 126 -4.85 -7.35 14.12
N ILE A 127 -5.66 -6.36 14.45
CA ILE A 127 -6.50 -5.63 13.49
C ILE A 127 -5.63 -4.96 12.44
N GLY A 128 -4.62 -4.20 12.88
CA GLY A 128 -3.66 -3.56 11.98
C GLY A 128 -2.98 -4.57 11.06
N ALA A 129 -2.48 -5.67 11.62
CA ALA A 129 -1.83 -6.73 10.85
C ALA A 129 -2.74 -7.33 9.76
N LEU A 130 -3.99 -7.63 10.09
CA LEU A 130 -4.96 -8.20 9.15
C LEU A 130 -5.32 -7.23 8.01
N ILE A 131 -5.43 -5.93 8.31
CA ILE A 131 -5.70 -4.88 7.31
C ILE A 131 -4.47 -4.64 6.41
N GLY A 132 -3.26 -4.68 6.98
CA GLY A 132 -2.01 -4.48 6.24
C GLY A 132 -1.66 -5.65 5.30
N LEU A 133 -2.10 -6.87 5.62
CA LEU A 133 -1.81 -8.09 4.86
C LEU A 133 -2.21 -8.01 3.37
N PRO A 134 -3.47 -7.71 2.98
CA PRO A 134 -3.86 -7.63 1.58
C PRO A 134 -3.06 -6.56 0.81
N ILE A 135 -2.75 -5.44 1.46
CA ILE A 135 -1.95 -4.35 0.86
C ILE A 135 -0.54 -4.85 0.53
N GLY A 136 0.17 -5.43 1.50
CA GLY A 136 1.52 -5.96 1.30
C GLY A 136 1.58 -7.11 0.31
N LYS A 137 0.54 -7.95 0.29
CA LYS A 137 0.46 -9.13 -0.59
C LYS A 137 0.15 -8.76 -2.05
N LEU A 138 -0.80 -7.85 -2.28
CA LEU A 138 -1.31 -7.57 -3.63
C LEU A 138 -0.53 -6.47 -4.35
N VAL A 139 0.06 -5.53 -3.61
CA VAL A 139 0.81 -4.40 -4.19
C VAL A 139 2.14 -4.19 -3.46
N PRO A 140 3.13 -5.06 -3.72
CA PRO A 140 4.45 -4.90 -3.10
C PRO A 140 5.12 -3.60 -3.57
N ARG A 141 5.92 -2.99 -2.68
CA ARG A 141 6.76 -1.80 -2.93
C ARG A 141 6.01 -0.50 -3.25
N ASN A 142 4.74 -0.38 -2.88
CA ASN A 142 4.00 0.87 -2.99
C ASN A 142 3.81 1.52 -1.62
N TRP A 143 4.71 2.45 -1.27
CA TRP A 143 4.65 3.19 0.00
C TRP A 143 3.34 3.98 0.19
N GLY A 144 2.79 4.53 -0.90
CA GLY A 144 1.52 5.25 -0.85
C GLY A 144 0.38 4.34 -0.39
N LEU A 145 0.37 3.08 -0.85
CA LEU A 145 -0.63 2.11 -0.40
C LEU A 145 -0.37 1.57 1.00
N TYR A 146 0.88 1.50 1.44
CA TYR A 146 1.18 1.14 2.83
C TYR A 146 0.60 2.21 3.77
N ALA A 147 0.82 3.48 3.47
CA ALA A 147 0.21 4.59 4.20
C ALA A 147 -1.33 4.54 4.14
N ALA A 148 -1.91 4.23 2.98
CA ALA A 148 -3.37 4.05 2.86
C ALA A 148 -3.88 2.91 3.74
N GLY A 149 -3.21 1.76 3.79
CA GLY A 149 -3.54 0.65 4.68
C GLY A 149 -3.46 1.03 6.16
N ALA A 150 -2.46 1.83 6.53
CA ALA A 150 -2.31 2.38 7.88
C ALA A 150 -3.48 3.30 8.24
N ALA A 151 -3.89 4.17 7.32
CA ALA A 151 -5.03 5.05 7.50
C ALA A 151 -6.34 4.27 7.63
N ILE A 152 -6.54 3.23 6.82
CA ILE A 152 -7.70 2.34 6.96
C ILE A 152 -7.69 1.67 8.34
N ALA A 153 -6.54 1.15 8.80
CA ALA A 153 -6.44 0.54 10.12
C ALA A 153 -6.73 1.54 11.27
N LEU A 154 -6.27 2.79 11.14
CA LEU A 154 -6.60 3.85 12.10
C LEU A 154 -8.11 4.06 12.20
N VAL A 155 -8.75 4.28 11.04
CA VAL A 155 -10.19 4.56 10.96
C VAL A 155 -11.00 3.37 11.46
N SER A 156 -10.64 2.15 11.07
CA SER A 156 -11.33 0.94 11.52
C SER A 156 -11.19 0.73 13.03
N MET A 157 -10.02 0.94 13.61
CA MET A 157 -9.84 0.82 15.06
C MET A 157 -10.70 1.85 15.80
N PHE A 158 -10.62 3.11 15.37
CA PHE A 158 -11.39 4.21 15.96
C PHE A 158 -12.90 3.98 15.86
N LEU A 159 -13.40 3.59 14.69
CA LEU A 159 -14.82 3.25 14.51
C LEU A 159 -15.24 2.04 15.35
N GLY A 160 -14.33 1.10 15.62
CA GLY A 160 -14.58 -0.05 16.47
C GLY A 160 -14.81 0.34 17.92
N GLU A 161 -14.04 1.30 18.44
CA GLU A 161 -14.22 1.84 19.80
C GLU A 161 -15.56 2.59 19.93
N LEU A 162 -15.91 3.44 18.95
CA LEU A 162 -17.20 4.13 18.96
C LEU A 162 -18.37 3.14 18.84
N PHE A 163 -18.22 2.11 18.01
CA PHE A 163 -19.23 1.06 17.90
C PHE A 163 -19.36 0.24 19.18
N ALA A 164 -18.27 -0.01 19.91
CA ALA A 164 -18.29 -0.67 21.22
C ALA A 164 -19.14 0.10 22.22
N LEU A 165 -18.89 1.41 22.37
CA LEU A 165 -19.68 2.30 23.22
C LEU A 165 -21.15 2.25 22.81
N SER A 166 -21.43 2.39 21.51
CA SER A 166 -22.79 2.34 20.98
C SER A 166 -23.50 1.01 21.28
N ALA A 167 -22.77 -0.10 21.24
CA ALA A 167 -23.30 -1.42 21.57
C ALA A 167 -23.57 -1.59 23.07
N ILE A 168 -22.73 -1.00 23.94
CA ILE A 168 -22.96 -0.95 25.39
C ILE A 168 -24.23 -0.14 25.70
N PHE A 169 -24.39 1.04 25.09
CA PHE A 169 -25.61 1.84 25.24
C PHE A 169 -26.87 1.12 24.76
N ALA A 170 -26.77 0.39 23.64
CA ALA A 170 -27.87 -0.43 23.13
C ALA A 170 -28.27 -1.53 24.11
N ASP A 171 -27.29 -2.26 24.66
CA ASP A 171 -27.54 -3.33 25.62
C ASP A 171 -28.17 -2.80 26.92
N GLN A 172 -27.67 -1.66 27.44
CA GLN A 172 -28.25 -1.00 28.60
C GLN A 172 -29.69 -0.53 28.36
N ALA A 173 -29.99 0.06 27.20
CA ALA A 173 -31.35 0.49 26.85
C ALA A 173 -32.31 -0.70 26.69
N ASP A 174 -31.82 -1.82 26.15
CA ASP A 174 -32.58 -3.06 25.98
C ASP A 174 -32.82 -3.81 27.30
N SER A 175 -31.98 -3.58 28.32
CA SER A 175 -32.15 -4.13 29.67
C SER A 175 -33.38 -3.55 30.41
N ILE A 176 -33.85 -2.37 30.00
CA ILE A 176 -34.99 -1.68 30.58
C ILE A 176 -36.28 -2.19 29.93
N SER A 177 -37.31 -2.46 30.75
CA SER A 177 -38.61 -2.89 30.21
C SER A 177 -39.22 -1.84 29.27
N ALA A 178 -39.84 -2.26 28.17
CA ALA A 178 -40.41 -1.33 27.18
C ALA A 178 -41.41 -0.33 27.79
N SER A 179 -42.18 -0.74 28.80
CA SER A 179 -43.10 0.14 29.54
C SER A 179 -42.38 1.20 30.36
N GLU A 180 -41.22 0.88 30.93
CA GLU A 180 -40.41 1.78 31.72
C GLU A 180 -39.61 2.74 30.82
N ALA A 181 -39.02 2.22 29.74
CA ALA A 181 -38.38 3.03 28.72
C ALA A 181 -39.34 4.09 28.15
N ALA A 182 -40.59 3.70 27.86
CA ALA A 182 -41.62 4.63 27.40
C ALA A 182 -41.99 5.70 28.45
N MET A 183 -41.96 5.37 29.74
CA MET A 183 -42.26 6.31 30.82
C MET A 183 -41.16 7.37 30.97
N TYR A 184 -39.90 6.98 30.79
CA TYR A 184 -38.74 7.88 30.89
C TYR A 184 -38.34 8.53 29.54
N GLY A 185 -39.03 8.18 28.45
CA GLY A 185 -38.71 8.68 27.10
C GLY A 185 -37.39 8.15 26.54
N ILE A 186 -36.96 6.96 27.00
CA ILE A 186 -35.75 6.29 26.52
C ILE A 186 -36.07 5.60 25.20
N GLU A 187 -35.36 5.97 24.15
CA GLU A 187 -35.49 5.37 22.83
C GLU A 187 -34.55 4.15 22.73
N GLN A 188 -35.11 2.95 22.57
CA GLN A 188 -34.33 1.72 22.35
C GLN A 188 -33.84 1.68 20.90
N LYS A 189 -32.53 1.85 20.72
CA LYS A 189 -31.88 1.85 19.40
C LYS A 189 -30.88 0.70 19.31
N SER A 190 -30.68 0.19 18.09
CA SER A 190 -29.55 -0.71 17.84
C SER A 190 -28.21 0.02 18.01
N ALA A 191 -27.11 -0.72 18.16
CA ALA A 191 -25.76 -0.15 18.19
C ALA A 191 -25.47 0.80 17.01
N PHE A 192 -25.92 0.45 15.79
CA PHE A 192 -25.79 1.35 14.63
C PHE A 192 -26.72 2.58 14.71
N GLY A 193 -27.88 2.43 15.37
CA GLY A 193 -28.79 3.53 15.64
C GLY A 193 -28.15 4.57 16.56
N TYR A 194 -27.49 4.15 17.64
CA TYR A 194 -26.71 5.05 18.48
C TYR A 194 -25.48 5.61 17.74
N LEU A 195 -24.70 4.76 17.07
CA LEU A 195 -23.48 5.18 16.39
C LEU A 195 -23.73 6.28 15.34
N PHE A 196 -24.81 6.18 14.57
CA PHE A 196 -25.09 7.12 13.48
C PHE A 196 -26.19 8.13 13.78
N GLY A 197 -27.15 7.79 14.64
CA GLY A 197 -28.23 8.70 15.06
C GLY A 197 -27.78 9.66 16.15
N ASP A 198 -26.95 9.18 17.09
CA ASP A 198 -26.51 9.92 18.28
C ASP A 198 -24.97 10.00 18.31
N PHE A 199 -24.33 10.08 17.15
CA PHE A 199 -22.86 10.10 17.02
C PHE A 199 -22.18 11.13 17.91
N GLY A 200 -22.80 12.31 18.09
CA GLY A 200 -22.28 13.36 18.95
C GLY A 200 -22.13 12.89 20.40
N ASP A 201 -23.18 12.27 20.93
CA ASP A 201 -23.22 11.77 22.32
C ASP A 201 -22.24 10.61 22.49
N ILE A 202 -22.16 9.71 21.51
CA ILE A 202 -21.19 8.60 21.52
C ILE A 202 -19.75 9.11 21.45
N PHE A 203 -19.48 10.12 20.62
CA PHE A 203 -18.15 10.73 20.52
C PHE A 203 -17.78 11.51 21.79
N ASP A 204 -18.75 12.16 22.44
CA ASP A 204 -18.57 12.80 23.73
C ASP A 204 -18.24 11.77 24.83
N ALA A 205 -19.01 10.69 24.92
CA ALA A 205 -18.73 9.57 25.81
C ALA A 205 -17.36 8.93 25.55
N TRP A 206 -16.97 8.79 24.28
CA TRP A 206 -15.64 8.32 23.92
C TRP A 206 -14.54 9.27 24.40
N LYS A 207 -14.70 10.59 24.24
CA LYS A 207 -13.72 11.57 24.74
C LYS A 207 -13.60 11.53 26.26
N GLU A 208 -14.71 11.30 26.97
CA GLU A 208 -14.72 11.14 28.42
C GLU A 208 -14.02 9.86 28.87
N ALA A 209 -14.21 8.75 28.14
CA ALA A 209 -13.54 7.47 28.38
C ALA A 209 -12.08 7.43 27.89
N ALA A 210 -11.70 8.28 26.94
CA ALA A 210 -10.37 8.32 26.37
C ALA A 210 -9.37 9.02 27.30
N GLU A 211 -8.79 8.25 28.23
CA GLU A 211 -7.60 8.72 28.96
C GLU A 211 -6.46 9.06 27.99
N ALA A 212 -5.56 9.97 28.39
CA ALA A 212 -4.43 10.43 27.57
C ALA A 212 -3.54 9.28 27.04
N ILE A 213 -3.57 8.11 27.69
CA ILE A 213 -2.82 6.91 27.29
C ILE A 213 -3.47 6.20 26.08
N ASN A 214 -4.80 6.24 25.94
CA ASN A 214 -5.52 5.63 24.81
C ASN A 214 -5.17 6.31 23.48
N TRP A 215 -4.91 7.61 23.51
CA TRP A 215 -4.46 8.36 22.33
C TRP A 215 -3.14 7.86 21.74
N ILE A 216 -2.24 7.30 22.55
CA ILE A 216 -1.00 6.67 22.07
C ILE A 216 -1.30 5.31 21.45
N PHE A 217 -2.22 4.54 22.05
CA PHE A 217 -2.58 3.20 21.57
C PHE A 217 -3.36 3.21 20.26
N VAL A 218 -4.08 4.29 19.95
CA VAL A 218 -4.71 4.53 18.63
C VAL A 218 -3.71 4.37 17.47
N PHE A 219 -2.42 4.66 17.68
CA PHE A 219 -1.39 4.52 16.65
C PHE A 219 -0.83 3.09 16.49
N VAL A 220 -1.17 2.15 17.39
CA VAL A 220 -0.66 0.78 17.32
C VAL A 220 -1.19 0.03 16.10
N ALA A 221 -2.49 0.15 15.79
CA ALA A 221 -3.08 -0.51 14.62
C ALA A 221 -2.47 -0.01 13.30
N PRO A 222 -2.33 1.31 13.05
CA PRO A 222 -1.62 1.83 11.88
C PRO A 222 -0.19 1.34 11.77
N LEU A 223 0.57 1.33 12.88
CA LEU A 223 1.96 0.87 12.89
C LEU A 223 2.06 -0.62 12.59
N ALA A 224 1.17 -1.43 13.14
CA ALA A 224 1.09 -2.86 12.83
C ALA A 224 0.74 -3.10 11.34
N ALA A 225 -0.22 -2.35 10.80
CA ALA A 225 -0.58 -2.41 9.39
C ALA A 225 0.60 -2.07 8.47
N LEU A 226 1.33 -0.99 8.79
CA LEU A 226 2.55 -0.61 8.07
C LEU A 226 3.61 -1.69 8.13
N GLY A 227 3.90 -2.20 9.33
CA GLY A 227 4.94 -3.22 9.53
C GLY A 227 4.63 -4.50 8.77
N VAL A 228 3.38 -4.97 8.81
CA VAL A 228 2.95 -6.16 8.07
C VAL A 228 2.95 -5.92 6.56
N ALA A 229 2.39 -4.81 6.09
CA ALA A 229 2.36 -4.49 4.66
C ALA A 229 3.78 -4.42 4.07
N TYR A 230 4.70 -3.77 4.79
CA TYR A 230 6.11 -3.68 4.41
C TYR A 230 6.78 -5.05 4.37
N ARG A 231 6.65 -5.85 5.45
CA ARG A 231 7.34 -7.14 5.56
C ARG A 231 6.83 -8.15 4.53
N VAL A 232 5.52 -8.24 4.34
CA VAL A 232 4.90 -9.12 3.32
C VAL A 232 5.24 -8.64 1.91
N GLY A 233 5.34 -7.33 1.70
CA GLY A 233 5.75 -6.76 0.41
C GLY A 233 7.19 -7.09 0.04
N GLN A 234 8.09 -7.22 1.02
CA GLN A 234 9.50 -7.57 0.78
C GLN A 234 9.71 -9.06 0.52
N SER A 235 8.99 -9.94 1.22
CA SER A 235 9.19 -11.39 1.13
C SER A 235 8.85 -12.00 -0.23
N GLN A 236 8.13 -11.31 -1.10
CA GLN A 236 7.79 -11.80 -2.44
C GLN A 236 8.97 -11.79 -3.45
N ASN A 237 10.19 -11.47 -3.00
CA ASN A 237 11.39 -11.41 -3.85
C ASN A 237 12.61 -12.18 -3.28
N SER A 238 12.41 -12.99 -2.24
CA SER A 238 13.42 -13.88 -1.65
C SER A 238 13.15 -15.31 -2.10
#